data_AF-A0A519WL37-F1
#
_entry.id   AF-A0A519WL37-F1
#
_cell.length_a   1.000
_cell.length_b   1.000
_cell.length_c   1.000
_cell.angle_alpha   90.00
_cell.angle_beta   90.00
_cell.angle_gamma   90.00
#
_symmetry.space_group_name_H-M   'P 1'
#
loop_
_entity.id
_entity.type
_entity.pdbx_description
1 polymer ?
#
loop_
_entity_poly.entity_id
_entity_poly.type
_entity_poly.pdbx_seq_one_letter_code
_entity_poly.pdbx_strand_id
1 'polypeptide(L)' 'MKISLGFSPCPNDTFIFDALIHHKIDTEGLEFEVFFDDVETLNQKAMKGELGIT' A
#
# COMPACT_ATOMS: atom_id res chain seq x y z
N MET A 1 -6.54 13.74 -0.99
CA MET A 1 -6.00 13.39 0.35
C MET A 1 -5.12 12.17 0.15
N LYS A 2 -3.86 12.20 0.58
CA LYS A 2 -2.92 11.11 0.32
C LYS A 2 -2.97 10.09 1.47
N ILE A 3 -3.23 8.83 1.16
CA ILE A 3 -3.33 7.72 2.13
C ILE A 3 -2.05 6.89 2.03
N SER A 4 -1.39 6.61 3.16
CA SER A 4 -0.24 5.69 3.16
C SER A 4 -0.71 4.24 3.05
N LEU A 5 -0.16 3.52 2.06
CA LEU A 5 -0.47 2.13 1.73
C LEU A 5 0.83 1.30 1.79
N GLY A 6 0.90 0.36 2.72
CA GLY A 6 2.01 -0.61 2.82
C GLY A 6 1.62 -1.97 2.23
N PHE A 7 2.49 -2.56 1.42
CA PHE A 7 2.36 -3.96 1.00
C PHE A 7 3.72 -4.56 0.60
N SER A 8 3.81 -5.88 0.51
CA SER A 8 5.09 -6.53 0.26
C SER A 8 5.53 -6.42 -1.21
N PRO A 9 6.83 -6.45 -1.52
CA PRO A 9 7.30 -6.49 -2.90
C PRO A 9 7.12 -7.87 -3.57
N CYS A 10 6.39 -8.81 -2.94
CA CYS A 10 6.13 -10.12 -3.52
C CYS A 10 5.28 -10.02 -4.80
N PRO A 11 5.42 -10.96 -5.76
CA PRO A 11 4.68 -10.91 -7.02
C PRO A 11 3.15 -10.86 -6.87
N ASN A 12 2.60 -11.51 -5.86
CA ASN A 12 1.17 -11.48 -5.57
C ASN A 12 0.67 -10.08 -5.22
N ASP A 13 1.37 -9.37 -4.33
CA ASP A 13 0.89 -8.07 -3.86
C ASP A 13 1.12 -6.98 -4.90
N THR A 14 2.27 -7.02 -5.59
CA THR A 14 2.52 -6.13 -6.73
C THR A 14 1.50 -6.35 -7.85
N PHE A 15 1.06 -7.58 -8.08
CA PHE A 15 -0.03 -7.85 -9.03
C PHE A 15 -1.37 -7.30 -8.55
N ILE A 16 -1.73 -7.48 -7.26
CA ILE A 16 -3.00 -6.98 -6.69
C ILE A 16 -3.07 -5.46 -6.77
N PHE A 17 -1.99 -4.75 -6.44
CA PHE A 17 -1.98 -3.29 -6.32
C PHE A 17 -1.49 -2.56 -7.58
N ASP A 18 -1.04 -3.25 -8.62
CA ASP A 18 -0.54 -2.63 -9.87
C ASP A 18 -1.51 -1.60 -10.44
N ALA A 19 -2.78 -1.97 -10.56
CA ALA A 19 -3.77 -1.09 -11.15
C ALA A 19 -4.04 0.15 -10.27
N LEU A 20 -3.99 -0.02 -8.95
CA LEU A 20 -4.24 1.04 -7.97
C LEU A 20 -3.12 2.08 -7.99
N ILE A 21 -1.86 1.64 -7.90
CA ILE A 21 -0.70 2.55 -7.73
C ILE A 21 -0.28 3.21 -9.06
N HIS A 22 -0.63 2.60 -10.19
CA HIS A 22 -0.36 3.15 -11.53
C HIS A 22 -1.55 3.88 -12.14
N HIS A 23 -2.60 4.16 -11.37
CA HIS A 23 -3.80 4.88 -11.83
C HIS A 23 -4.47 4.25 -13.06
N LYS A 24 -4.50 2.91 -13.12
CA LYS A 24 -5.18 2.15 -14.20
C LYS A 24 -6.67 1.95 -13.92
N ILE A 25 -7.14 2.32 -12.72
CA ILE A 25 -8.54 2.30 -12.29
C ILE A 25 -8.91 3.66 -11.69
N ASP A 26 -10.20 4.00 -11.75
CA ASP A 26 -10.71 5.20 -11.08
C ASP A 26 -10.68 5.01 -9.57
N THR A 27 -10.01 5.92 -8.88
CA THR A 27 -9.87 5.94 -7.42
C THR A 27 -10.73 7.03 -6.78
N GLU A 28 -11.65 7.64 -7.54
CA GLU A 28 -12.56 8.70 -7.07
C GLU A 28 -11.82 9.88 -6.39
N GLY A 29 -10.61 10.18 -6.87
CA GLY A 29 -9.76 11.25 -6.32
C GLY A 29 -8.94 10.87 -5.08
N LEU A 30 -8.91 9.58 -4.71
CA LEU A 30 -7.97 9.06 -3.71
C LEU A 30 -6.56 8.94 -4.31
N GLU A 31 -5.57 9.36 -3.53
CA GLU A 31 -4.14 9.24 -3.85
C GLU A 31 -3.44 8.39 -2.81
N PHE A 32 -2.47 7.58 -3.24
CA PHE A 32 -1.76 6.65 -2.37
C PHE A 32 -0.27 6.98 -2.29
N GLU A 33 0.28 6.93 -1.09
CA GLU A 33 1.72 6.91 -0.84
C GLU A 33 2.14 5.48 -0.53
N VAL A 34 2.91 4.88 -1.43
CA VAL A 34 3.21 3.44 -1.37
C VAL A 34 4.50 3.19 -0.59
N PHE A 35 4.43 2.25 0.34
CA PHE A 35 5.57 1.72 1.10
C PHE A 35 5.74 0.23 0.81
N PHE A 36 6.95 -0.18 0.42
CA PHE A 36 7.29 -1.58 0.24
C PHE A 36 8.18 -2.05 1.38
N ASP A 37 7.73 -3.05 2.11
CA ASP A 37 8.48 -3.68 3.20
C ASP A 37 8.10 -5.16 3.31
N ASP A 38 8.89 -5.96 4.02
CA ASP A 38 8.51 -7.33 4.33
C ASP A 38 7.29 -7.38 5.28
N VAL A 39 6.59 -8.52 5.30
CA VAL A 39 5.34 -8.68 6.06
C VAL A 39 5.54 -8.45 7.56
N GLU A 40 6.67 -8.83 8.13
CA GLU A 40 6.92 -8.64 9.56
C GLU A 40 7.14 -7.16 9.89
N THR A 41 7.89 -6.45 9.06
CA THR A 41 8.03 -4.99 9.18
C THR A 41 6.68 -4.29 9.04
N LEU A 42 5.84 -4.68 8.08
CA LEU A 42 4.49 -4.13 7.90
C LEU A 42 3.59 -4.38 9.13
N ASN A 43 3.63 -5.59 9.70
CA ASN A 43 2.92 -5.91 10.94
C ASN A 43 3.35 -5.00 12.10
N GLN A 44 4.64 -4.75 12.25
CA GLN A 44 5.16 -3.86 13.28
C GLN A 44 4.71 -2.41 13.07
N LYS A 45 4.67 -1.94 11.82
CA LYS A 45 4.15 -0.60 11.46
C LYS A 45 2.65 -0.49 11.72
N ALA A 46 1.88 -1.54 11.43
CA ALA A 46 0.45 -1.61 11.73
C ALA A 46 0.18 -1.44 13.23
N MET A 47 0.91 -2.17 14.06
CA MET A 47 0.78 -2.11 15.53
C MET A 47 1.12 -0.73 16.11
N LYS A 48 1.97 0.04 15.42
CA LYS A 48 2.34 1.41 15.79
C LYS A 48 1.45 2.48 15.16
N GLY A 49 0.55 2.11 14.23
CA GLY A 49 -0.31 3.05 13.50
C GLY A 49 0.46 3.96 12.53
N GLU A 50 1.61 3.50 12.01
CA GLU A 50 2.46 4.29 11.12
C GLU A 50 1.92 4.38 9.68
N LEU A 51 1.05 3.46 9.30
CA LEU A 51 0.43 3.36 7.96
C LEU A 51 -1.08 3.51 8.07
N GLY A 52 -1.69 4.18 7.08
CA GLY A 52 -3.14 4.31 7.00
C GLY A 52 -3.82 3.00 6.58
N ILE A 53 -3.17 2.23 5.71
CA ILE A 53 -3.62 0.92 5.22
C ILE A 53 -2.39 0.00 5.07
N THR A 54 -2.49 -1.23 5.55
CA THR A 54 -1.46 -2.29 5.39
C THR A 54 -2.06 -3.67 5.56
#